data_AF-A0A3R6UA61-F1
#
_entry.id   AF-A0A3R6UA61-F1
#
_cell.length_a   1.000
_cell.length_b   1.000
_cell.length_c   1.000
_cell.angle_alpha   90.00
_cell.angle_beta   90.00
_cell.angle_gamma   90.00
#
_symmetry.space_group_name_H-M   'P 1'
#
loop_
_entity.id
_entity.type
_entity.pdbx_description
1 polymer ?
#
loop_
_entity_poly.entity_id
_entity_poly.type
_entity_poly.pdbx_seq_one_letter_code
_entity_poly.pdbx_strand_id
1 'polypeptide(L)'
;MNMADVINSIEQDAFRRCVNQPEDGFDGIATVKTFPDGSRWAVCPWCGKKAVKILPETRIFKMPYKCKNSKCRRDFTVHVWEV
;
A
#
# COMPACT_ATOMS: atom_id res chain seq x y z
N MET A 1 29.45 10.91 -31.68
CA MET A 1 28.57 10.39 -30.61
C MET A 1 29.27 9.18 -30.02
N ASN A 2 29.73 9.29 -28.77
CA ASN A 2 30.48 8.21 -28.13
C ASN A 2 29.48 7.22 -27.51
N MET A 3 29.75 5.91 -27.59
CA MET A 3 28.87 4.87 -27.04
C MET A 3 28.62 5.08 -25.54
N ALA A 4 29.61 5.63 -24.82
CA ALA A 4 29.49 5.95 -23.40
C ALA A 4 28.42 7.01 -23.08
N ASP A 5 28.19 7.99 -23.96
CA ASP A 5 27.19 9.04 -23.75
C ASP A 5 25.76 8.50 -23.94
N VAL A 6 25.60 7.53 -24.86
CA VAL A 6 24.33 6.85 -25.12
C VAL A 6 23.96 5.95 -23.94
N ILE A 7 24.94 5.20 -23.40
CA ILE A 7 24.73 4.34 -22.23
C ILE A 7 24.35 5.18 -21.00
N ASN A 8 25.08 6.26 -20.71
CA ASN A 8 24.75 7.15 -19.58
C ASN A 8 23.36 7.78 -19.72
N SER A 9 22.94 8.12 -20.95
CA SER A 9 21.61 8.69 -21.19
C SER A 9 20.49 7.66 -20.97
N ILE A 10 20.71 6.40 -21.36
CA ILE A 10 19.76 5.30 -21.13
C ILE A 10 19.61 5.01 -19.63
N GLU A 11 20.72 4.97 -18.89
CA GLU A 11 20.71 4.73 -17.45
C GLU A 11 20.01 5.85 -16.67
N GLN A 12 20.22 7.11 -17.05
CA GLN A 12 19.52 8.26 -16.44
C GLN A 12 18.02 8.29 -16.77
N ASP A 13 17.63 7.91 -17.98
CA ASP A 13 16.21 7.86 -18.38
C ASP A 13 15.46 6.74 -17.65
N ALA A 14 16.08 5.55 -17.50
CA ALA A 14 15.54 4.45 -16.71
C ALA A 14 15.39 4.83 -15.22
N PHE A 15 16.37 5.54 -14.65
CA PHE A 15 16.32 6.02 -13.27
C PHE A 15 15.19 7.06 -13.09
N ARG A 16 15.06 8.05 -13.99
CA ARG A 16 13.99 9.06 -13.89
C ARG A 16 12.58 8.47 -14.03
N ARG A 17 12.42 7.40 -14.83
CA ARG A 17 11.17 6.65 -14.97
C ARG A 17 10.78 5.86 -13.71
N CYS A 18 11.74 5.37 -12.94
CA CYS A 18 11.48 4.69 -11.67
C CYS A 18 11.19 5.65 -10.51
N VAL A 19 11.70 6.89 -10.56
CA VAL A 19 11.61 7.85 -9.44
C VAL A 19 10.43 8.81 -9.58
N ASN A 20 9.92 9.03 -10.80
CA ASN A 20 8.71 9.82 -11.05
C ASN A 20 7.52 8.91 -11.42
N GLN A 21 7.32 7.83 -10.66
CA GLN A 21 5.97 7.29 -10.61
C GLN A 21 5.15 8.32 -9.83
N PRO A 22 4.08 8.92 -10.41
CA PRO A 22 3.21 9.80 -9.65
C PRO A 22 2.79 9.10 -8.34
N GLU A 23 2.73 9.85 -7.25
CA GLU A 23 2.03 9.44 -6.03
C GLU A 23 0.52 9.37 -6.34
N ASP A 24 0.14 8.53 -7.30
CA ASP A 24 -1.24 8.36 -7.74
C ASP A 24 -2.03 7.73 -6.60
N GLY A 25 -3.04 8.47 -6.13
CA GLY A 25 -4.30 7.87 -5.69
C GLY A 25 -4.24 7.05 -4.40
N PHE A 26 -3.56 7.53 -3.36
CA PHE A 26 -3.63 6.87 -2.07
C PHE A 26 -4.77 7.40 -1.19
N ASP A 27 -5.97 6.83 -1.35
CA ASP A 27 -7.21 7.27 -0.70
C ASP A 27 -7.26 7.08 0.83
N GLY A 28 -6.16 6.62 1.45
CA GLY A 28 -6.11 6.30 2.87
C GLY A 28 -7.05 5.14 3.25
N ILE A 29 -7.41 4.29 2.29
CA ILE A 29 -8.25 3.10 2.51
C ILE A 29 -7.35 1.88 2.72
N ALA A 30 -7.66 1.08 3.73
CA ALA A 30 -6.98 -0.17 4.03
C ALA A 30 -7.18 -1.19 2.90
N THR A 31 -6.10 -1.81 2.44
CA THR A 31 -6.17 -2.99 1.58
C THR A 31 -6.43 -4.24 2.41
N VAL A 32 -7.30 -5.15 1.96
CA VAL A 32 -7.45 -6.48 2.57
C VAL A 32 -6.46 -7.44 1.91
N LYS A 33 -5.67 -8.16 2.72
CA LYS A 33 -4.71 -9.17 2.26
C LYS A 33 -4.97 -10.51 2.93
N THR A 34 -4.85 -11.58 2.14
CA THR A 34 -4.81 -12.95 2.64
C THR A 34 -3.37 -13.33 2.91
N PHE A 35 -3.09 -13.81 4.12
CA PHE A 35 -1.76 -14.26 4.53
C PHE A 35 -1.59 -15.77 4.31
N PRO A 36 -0.34 -16.31 4.34
CA PRO A 36 -0.08 -17.73 4.08
C PRO A 36 -0.80 -18.70 5.03
N ASP A 37 -1.22 -18.21 6.21
CA ASP A 37 -2.03 -18.93 7.19
C ASP A 37 -3.53 -18.98 6.83
N GLY A 38 -3.91 -18.49 5.64
CA GLY A 38 -5.31 -18.35 5.21
C GLY A 38 -6.06 -17.21 5.90
N SER A 39 -5.42 -16.46 6.81
CA SER A 39 -6.08 -15.38 7.53
C SER A 39 -6.20 -14.12 6.66
N ARG A 40 -7.39 -13.51 6.65
CA ARG A 40 -7.63 -12.23 5.99
C ARG A 40 -7.47 -11.08 6.98
N TRP A 41 -6.75 -10.05 6.57
CA TRP A 41 -6.54 -8.84 7.37
C TRP A 41 -6.64 -7.58 6.52
N ALA A 42 -7.32 -6.57 7.04
CA ALA A 42 -7.11 -5.21 6.59
C ALA A 42 -5.73 -4.75 7.09
N VAL A 43 -4.86 -4.37 6.16
CA VAL A 43 -3.51 -3.93 6.47
C VAL A 43 -3.45 -2.41 6.50
N CYS A 44 -2.60 -1.91 7.39
CA CYS A 44 -2.33 -0.49 7.51
C CYS A 44 -1.76 0.04 6.19
N PRO A 45 -2.40 1.05 5.59
CA PRO A 45 -2.00 1.53 4.29
C PRO A 45 -0.54 2.07 4.27
N TRP A 46 -0.07 2.73 5.32
CA TRP A 46 1.27 3.36 5.28
C TRP A 46 2.41 2.49 5.78
N CYS A 47 2.15 1.50 6.64
CA CYS A 47 3.23 0.67 7.20
C CYS A 47 3.09 -0.83 6.89
N GLY A 48 2.04 -1.23 6.19
CA GLY A 48 1.79 -2.61 5.77
C GLY A 48 1.47 -3.60 6.90
N LYS A 49 1.47 -3.17 8.16
CA LYS A 49 1.21 -4.05 9.30
C LYS A 49 -0.26 -4.45 9.38
N LYS A 50 -0.50 -5.67 9.85
CA LYS A 50 -1.85 -6.20 10.17
C LYS A 50 -2.56 -5.25 11.14
N ALA A 51 -3.75 -4.79 10.77
CA ALA A 51 -4.51 -3.83 11.56
C ALA A 51 -5.81 -4.40 12.13
N VAL A 52 -6.66 -4.96 11.25
CA VAL A 52 -7.95 -5.54 11.63
C VAL A 52 -8.08 -6.92 10.99
N LYS A 53 -8.41 -7.94 11.78
CA LYS A 53 -8.66 -9.29 11.27
C LYS A 53 -10.05 -9.34 10.65
N ILE A 54 -10.17 -9.91 9.46
CA ILE A 54 -11.42 -10.04 8.71
C ILE A 54 -11.85 -11.50 8.76
N LEU A 55 -12.94 -11.79 9.45
CA LEU A 55 -13.58 -13.11 9.47
C LEU A 55 -14.52 -13.26 8.25
N PRO A 56 -14.97 -14.49 7.92
CA PRO A 56 -15.82 -14.73 6.76
C PRO A 56 -17.00 -13.77 6.61
N GLU A 57 -17.75 -13.55 7.70
CA GLU A 57 -18.97 -12.72 7.71
C GLU A 57 -18.69 -11.25 8.07
N THR A 58 -17.42 -10.85 8.18
CA THR A 58 -17.06 -9.49 8.61
C THR A 58 -17.38 -8.48 7.53
N ARG A 59 -18.31 -7.57 7.83
CA ARG A 59 -18.64 -6.39 7.01
C ARG A 59 -18.30 -5.12 7.78
N ILE A 60 -17.51 -4.23 7.19
CA ILE A 60 -17.05 -2.97 7.77
C ILE A 60 -17.29 -1.86 6.75
N PHE A 61 -18.17 -0.91 7.06
CA PHE A 61 -18.44 0.21 6.17
C PHE A 61 -17.74 1.48 6.65
N LYS A 62 -16.81 2.01 5.85
CA LYS A 62 -16.08 3.28 6.06
C LYS A 62 -15.64 3.53 7.52
N MET A 63 -15.10 2.51 8.18
CA MET A 63 -14.70 2.63 9.58
C MET A 63 -13.37 3.38 9.71
N PRO A 64 -13.32 4.53 10.41
CA PRO A 64 -12.04 5.16 10.73
C PRO A 64 -11.26 4.29 11.72
N TYR A 65 -9.97 4.10 11.47
CA TYR A 65 -9.09 3.25 12.25
C TYR A 65 -7.71 3.88 12.39
N LYS A 66 -7.17 3.80 13.60
CA LYS A 66 -5.82 4.30 13.92
C LYS A 66 -4.81 3.16 13.95
N CYS A 67 -3.69 3.32 13.24
CA CYS A 67 -2.64 2.31 13.26
C CYS A 67 -2.03 2.15 14.66
N LYS A 68 -2.10 0.93 15.22
CA LYS A 68 -1.53 0.58 16.53
C LYS A 68 0.00 0.48 16.57
N ASN A 69 0.66 0.55 15.41
CA ASN A 69 2.12 0.57 15.37
C ASN A 69 2.62 1.91 15.92
N SER A 70 3.44 1.86 16.99
CA SER A 70 3.96 3.03 17.69
C SER A 70 4.67 4.04 16.78
N LYS A 71 5.36 3.54 15.74
CA LYS A 71 6.05 4.37 14.73
C LYS A 71 5.10 4.99 13.68
N CYS A 72 3.94 4.39 13.42
CA CYS A 72 3.03 4.86 12.36
C CYS A 72 1.95 5.80 12.93
N ARG A 73 1.06 5.29 13.80
CA ARG A 73 -0.02 6.07 14.46
C ARG A 73 -0.93 6.92 13.56
N ARG A 74 -0.90 6.75 12.23
CA ARG A 74 -1.77 7.46 11.27
C ARG A 74 -3.19 6.88 11.24
N ASP A 75 -4.15 7.70 10.82
CA ASP A 75 -5.60 7.40 10.76
C ASP A 75 -6.07 7.12 9.32
N PHE A 76 -6.76 5.99 9.11
CA PHE A 76 -7.16 5.45 7.81
C PHE A 76 -8.55 4.87 7.85
N THR A 77 -9.12 4.62 6.69
CA THR A 77 -10.44 4.02 6.56
C THR A 77 -10.33 2.53 6.29
N VAL A 78 -11.02 1.71 7.07
CA VAL A 78 -11.22 0.29 6.78
C VAL A 78 -12.59 0.14 6.12
N HIS A 79 -12.58 -0.39 4.90
CA HIS A 79 -13.79 -0.72 4.15
C HIS A 79 -13.72 -2.18 3.71
N VAL A 80 -14.68 -2.98 4.18
CA VAL A 80 -14.84 -4.38 3.86
C VAL A 80 -16.32 -4.60 3.59
N TRP A 81 -16.68 -4.57 2.31
CA TRP A 81 -17.97 -5.03 1.82
C TRP A 81 -17.65 -6.33 1.08
N GLU A 82 -18.31 -7.43 1.42
CA GLU A 82 -17.95 -8.76 0.89
C GLU A 82 -17.88 -8.80 -0.65
N VAL A 83 -16.99 -9.68 -1.13
CA VAL A 83 -17.03 -10.31 -2.47
C VAL A 83 -17.90 -11.55 -2.42
#